data_AF-A0A377GKM6-F1
#
_entry.id   AF-A0A377GKM6-F1
#
_cell.length_a   1.000
_cell.length_b   1.000
_cell.length_c   1.000
_cell.angle_alpha   90.00
_cell.angle_beta   90.00
_cell.angle_gamma   90.00
#
_symmetry.space_group_name_H-M   'P 1'
#
loop_
_entity.id
_entity.type
_entity.pdbx_description
1 polymer ?
#
loop_
_entity_poly.entity_id
_entity_poly.type
_entity_poly.pdbx_seq_one_letter_code
_entity_poly.pdbx_strand_id
1 'polypeptide(L)'
;MLSKVTSASKHLKSTVKKAINLGGNTQVVRFYSHKSWKKFNEGSCDIEGVLQSGKEAFPDIFTDATVEFTALKNSIHKKEELKLMLRSFGRFQGYIGASIGDLILYESHRRSLQITGALIPLLVKTPPKNIEFGCFVRDFHSKHIIPAIPEINMVSERQKYLDWVYRELHDAGLQQQHPQLHKHFHKLKAELLKRREDGIIDASDFGISELAMIRVADELLKKEVDERIYTVSESVIELLLKQGKYEALPLLSAVHANTFIGVPENAPTSYPDRFTVLMAGGPGSGKSITTESFALQLQQQTGYSLDELALLTVDRKRTIYYEDECVKGAHKKHIGTLTHAEAVVTYNMSGEFLTRRMDQNKKVPNVFKEMCNVWPKWLDIGLKKDGTYLITVSTRKPEKAVDGVIQRGIANNDFITPPEYVLNSYRSVSERFPSVIQENRSKKVIISVVNNELAIERKFSRQQDQESDLEDNKPAVVVDCETNTIYVISLPQYMDFINQSQLNTKATSAQELFDNADISIGAGTARVIDPTKFKSVKIVFVRQDISSTAINNLEKNGVASVEDGVLSVSDEEGFEELKSNAPEHFEALERETHQSVLRVK
;
A
#
# COMPACT_ATOMS: atom_id res chain seq x y z
N MET A 1 -29.08 42.59 32.08
CA MET A 1 -30.46 42.17 32.42
C MET A 1 -31.06 41.58 31.14
N LEU A 2 -31.31 40.27 31.08
CA LEU A 2 -32.53 39.60 31.56
C LEU A 2 -33.82 40.11 30.90
N SER A 3 -34.30 39.39 29.88
CA SER A 3 -35.60 38.68 29.98
C SER A 3 -35.73 37.62 28.88
N LYS A 4 -36.13 36.40 29.28
CA LYS A 4 -36.69 35.35 28.42
C LYS A 4 -38.21 35.51 28.37
N VAL A 5 -38.86 34.89 27.38
CA VAL A 5 -40.11 34.09 27.45
C VAL A 5 -40.48 33.75 25.98
N THR A 6 -40.24 32.56 25.42
CA THR A 6 -41.04 31.29 25.49
C THR A 6 -42.55 31.49 25.30
N SER A 7 -43.31 30.72 24.52
CA SER A 7 -43.04 29.62 23.59
C SER A 7 -44.33 29.34 22.80
N ALA A 8 -44.25 28.67 21.65
CA ALA A 8 -45.38 27.92 21.08
C ALA A 8 -44.84 26.80 20.18
N SER A 9 -45.30 25.57 20.40
CA SER A 9 -44.89 24.40 19.61
C SER A 9 -46.09 23.80 18.88
N LYS A 10 -45.86 23.23 17.70
CA LYS A 10 -46.13 21.80 17.38
C LYS A 10 -45.88 21.48 15.90
N HIS A 11 -45.59 20.20 15.66
CA HIS A 11 -45.47 19.50 14.37
C HIS A 11 -44.14 19.59 13.62
N LEU A 12 -43.18 18.76 14.07
CA LEU A 12 -42.69 17.65 13.24
C LEU A 12 -42.22 16.51 14.14
N LYS A 13 -42.96 15.39 14.12
CA LYS A 13 -42.53 14.12 14.72
C LYS A 13 -41.51 13.48 13.78
N SER A 14 -40.62 12.66 14.35
CA SER A 14 -39.84 11.64 13.64
C SER A 14 -38.80 12.13 12.62
N THR A 15 -37.56 12.27 13.08
CA THR A 15 -36.43 11.59 12.39
C THR A 15 -35.43 11.09 13.44
N VAL A 16 -34.93 9.88 13.21
CA VAL A 16 -34.12 9.12 14.17
C VAL A 16 -32.73 9.74 14.31
N LYS A 17 -32.29 10.02 15.54
CA LYS A 17 -30.87 10.27 15.83
C LYS A 17 -30.07 8.98 15.58
N LYS A 18 -29.47 8.84 14.39
CA LYS A 18 -28.45 7.81 14.15
C LYS A 18 -27.17 8.16 14.93
N ALA A 19 -26.54 7.15 15.52
CA ALA A 19 -25.21 7.29 16.08
C ALA A 19 -24.19 7.61 14.97
N ILE A 20 -23.20 8.44 15.29
CA ILE A 20 -22.12 8.81 14.38
C ILE A 20 -21.11 7.65 14.38
N ASN A 21 -21.07 6.86 13.31
CA ASN A 21 -20.06 5.84 13.11
C ASN A 21 -18.79 6.47 12.54
N LEU A 22 -17.66 6.09 13.14
CA LEU A 22 -16.33 6.39 12.64
C LEU A 22 -15.94 5.36 11.56
N GLY A 23 -15.35 5.84 10.46
CA GLY A 23 -15.09 5.04 9.26
C GLY A 23 -16.22 5.13 8.23
N GLY A 24 -15.86 5.27 6.95
CA GLY A 24 -16.84 5.39 5.87
C GLY A 24 -17.71 4.13 5.71
N ASN A 25 -19.02 4.34 5.58
CA ASN A 25 -20.01 3.40 5.00
C ASN A 25 -19.99 1.92 5.43
N THR A 26 -19.90 1.63 6.73
CA THR A 26 -20.35 0.33 7.31
C THR A 26 -21.69 0.44 8.04
N GLN A 27 -22.80 0.39 7.29
CA GLN A 27 -24.12 0.13 7.88
C GLN A 27 -24.34 -1.37 8.08
N VAL A 28 -24.17 -1.82 9.34
CA VAL A 28 -24.80 -3.01 9.95
C VAL A 28 -24.39 -4.39 9.35
N VAL A 29 -24.79 -5.46 10.05
CA VAL A 29 -24.69 -6.90 9.69
C VAL A 29 -23.30 -7.54 9.98
N ARG A 30 -23.20 -8.04 11.22
CA ARG A 30 -23.19 -9.45 11.69
C ARG A 30 -22.07 -10.52 11.63
N PHE A 31 -21.03 -10.56 10.77
CA PHE A 31 -20.17 -11.80 10.69
C PHE A 31 -19.62 -12.23 12.05
N TYR A 32 -19.27 -11.21 12.80
CA TYR A 32 -18.21 -11.28 13.76
C TYR A 32 -18.73 -11.40 15.17
N SER A 33 -19.16 -12.60 15.56
CA SER A 33 -18.67 -13.20 16.82
C SER A 33 -19.19 -14.61 17.10
N HIS A 34 -18.25 -15.55 17.25
CA HIS A 34 -18.04 -16.14 18.59
C HIS A 34 -16.90 -15.44 19.38
N LYS A 35 -16.12 -14.55 18.74
CA LYS A 35 -15.14 -13.66 19.39
C LYS A 35 -15.39 -12.21 18.97
N SER A 36 -15.48 -11.31 19.94
CA SER A 36 -15.96 -9.93 19.79
C SER A 36 -14.85 -8.95 19.38
N TRP A 37 -14.30 -9.07 18.16
CA TRP A 37 -13.19 -8.19 17.73
C TRP A 37 -13.54 -6.69 17.76
N LYS A 38 -14.80 -6.32 17.49
CA LYS A 38 -15.26 -4.93 17.62
C LYS A 38 -15.07 -4.43 19.04
N LYS A 39 -15.48 -5.23 20.03
CA LYS A 39 -15.29 -4.96 21.46
C LYS A 39 -13.82 -4.92 21.86
N PHE A 40 -12.98 -5.75 21.26
CA PHE A 40 -11.54 -5.69 21.49
C PHE A 40 -10.95 -4.35 21.01
N ASN A 41 -11.36 -3.89 19.82
CA ASN A 41 -10.95 -2.63 19.21
C ASN A 41 -11.61 -1.37 19.81
N GLU A 42 -12.65 -1.49 20.64
CA GLU A 42 -13.25 -0.35 21.35
C GLU A 42 -12.16 0.50 22.04
N GLY A 43 -12.39 1.82 22.07
CA GLY A 43 -11.41 2.82 22.51
C GLY A 43 -10.36 3.23 21.45
N SER A 44 -10.17 2.48 20.36
CA SER A 44 -9.16 2.82 19.34
C SER A 44 -9.58 4.02 18.48
N CYS A 45 -8.61 4.90 18.16
CA CYS A 45 -8.82 6.07 17.31
C CYS A 45 -7.74 6.23 16.23
N ASP A 46 -8.05 7.05 15.24
CA ASP A 46 -7.11 7.69 14.32
C ASP A 46 -7.29 9.22 14.34
N ILE A 47 -6.42 9.94 13.64
CA ILE A 47 -6.43 11.41 13.59
C ILE A 47 -7.77 11.94 13.01
N GLU A 48 -8.28 11.29 11.95
CA GLU A 48 -9.51 11.70 11.27
C GLU A 48 -10.72 11.58 12.20
N GLY A 49 -10.79 10.51 13.00
CA GLY A 49 -11.82 10.29 13.99
C GLY A 49 -11.79 11.26 15.17
N VAL A 50 -10.61 11.64 15.66
CA VAL A 50 -10.50 12.67 16.71
C VAL A 50 -10.87 14.07 16.19
N LEU A 51 -10.49 14.42 14.96
CA LEU A 51 -10.93 15.69 14.34
C LEU A 51 -12.45 15.76 14.14
N GLN A 52 -13.10 14.62 13.90
CA GLN A 52 -14.55 14.53 13.70
C GLN A 52 -15.33 14.50 15.02
N SER A 53 -14.99 13.57 15.92
CA SER A 53 -15.78 13.20 17.11
C SER A 53 -15.25 13.74 18.44
N GLY A 54 -14.09 14.41 18.45
CA GLY A 54 -13.44 14.87 19.67
C GLY A 54 -12.59 13.79 20.37
N LYS A 55 -11.85 14.18 21.42
CA LYS A 55 -11.06 13.26 22.25
C LYS A 55 -11.94 12.49 23.23
N GLU A 56 -13.06 13.10 23.62
CA GLU A 56 -14.05 12.63 24.58
C GLU A 56 -14.71 11.32 24.13
N ALA A 57 -14.68 11.04 22.81
CA ALA A 57 -15.11 9.77 22.22
C ALA A 57 -14.13 8.60 22.45
N PHE A 58 -12.91 8.86 22.94
CA PHE A 58 -11.84 7.86 23.11
C PHE A 58 -11.13 7.99 24.48
N PRO A 59 -11.87 7.84 25.60
CA PRO A 59 -11.34 8.05 26.95
C PRO A 59 -10.20 7.09 27.33
N ASP A 60 -10.14 5.91 26.71
CA ASP A 60 -9.08 4.90 26.94
C ASP A 60 -7.70 5.33 26.39
N ILE A 61 -7.66 6.36 25.54
CA ILE A 61 -6.43 6.92 24.93
C ILE A 61 -6.15 8.31 25.50
N PHE A 62 -7.18 9.17 25.58
CA PHE A 62 -7.06 10.54 26.06
C PHE A 62 -7.52 10.65 27.52
N THR A 63 -6.84 9.90 28.40
CA THR A 63 -7.09 9.92 29.86
C THR A 63 -6.73 11.26 30.51
N ASP A 64 -5.88 12.06 29.86
CA ASP A 64 -5.55 13.43 30.19
C ASP A 64 -5.87 14.34 29.00
N ALA A 65 -6.53 15.48 29.25
CA ALA A 65 -6.94 16.44 28.24
C ALA A 65 -5.75 17.06 27.46
N THR A 66 -4.56 17.09 28.07
CA THR A 66 -3.32 17.59 27.48
C THR A 66 -2.73 16.65 26.42
N VAL A 67 -2.98 15.33 26.52
CA VAL A 67 -2.45 14.33 25.58
C VAL A 67 -3.07 14.53 24.21
N GLU A 68 -2.23 14.68 23.18
CA GLU A 68 -2.62 14.97 21.81
C GLU A 68 -1.85 14.07 20.85
N PHE A 69 -2.45 13.70 19.70
CA PHE A 69 -1.69 13.10 18.60
C PHE A 69 -0.46 13.96 18.31
N THR A 70 0.75 13.38 18.38
CA THR A 70 1.98 14.17 18.16
C THR A 70 2.01 14.83 16.78
N ALA A 71 1.41 14.21 15.77
CA ALA A 71 1.17 14.80 14.45
C ALA A 71 0.30 16.09 14.50
N LEU A 72 -0.74 16.12 15.34
CA LEU A 72 -1.58 17.32 15.54
C LEU A 72 -0.90 18.36 16.44
N LYS A 73 -0.14 17.93 17.46
CA LYS A 73 0.65 18.80 18.34
C LYS A 73 1.75 19.56 17.60
N ASN A 74 2.28 18.96 16.52
CA ASN A 74 3.31 19.56 15.65
C ASN A 74 2.71 20.08 14.32
N SER A 75 1.40 20.35 14.26
CA SER A 75 0.76 20.97 13.10
C SER A 75 0.75 22.50 13.22
N ILE A 76 1.02 23.18 12.11
CA ILE A 76 0.89 24.66 12.00
C ILE A 76 -0.58 25.09 11.98
N HIS A 77 -1.44 24.20 11.48
CA HIS A 77 -2.87 24.44 11.30
C HIS A 77 -3.63 24.37 12.62
N LYS A 78 -4.70 25.16 12.74
CA LYS A 78 -5.65 24.99 13.85
C LYS A 78 -6.49 23.72 13.63
N LYS A 79 -7.00 23.10 14.72
CA LYS A 79 -7.83 21.89 14.60
C LYS A 79 -9.07 22.04 13.71
N GLU A 80 -9.80 23.15 13.84
CA GLU A 80 -10.98 23.42 13.00
C GLU A 80 -10.60 23.66 11.52
N GLU A 81 -9.42 24.20 11.27
CA GLU A 81 -8.87 24.34 9.92
C GLU A 81 -8.51 22.97 9.32
N LEU A 82 -7.81 22.10 10.07
CA LEU A 82 -7.56 20.71 9.64
C LEU A 82 -8.86 19.92 9.40
N LYS A 83 -9.88 20.13 10.23
CA LYS A 83 -11.21 19.53 10.08
C LYS A 83 -11.89 19.99 8.79
N LEU A 84 -11.77 21.28 8.45
CA LEU A 84 -12.27 21.83 7.20
C LEU A 84 -11.48 21.31 5.99
N MET A 85 -10.15 21.23 6.08
CA MET A 85 -9.28 20.66 5.04
C MET A 85 -9.54 19.16 4.81
N LEU A 86 -9.79 18.39 5.87
CA LEU A 86 -10.16 16.97 5.80
C LEU A 86 -11.48 16.77 5.04
N ARG A 87 -12.50 17.60 5.29
CA ARG A 87 -13.77 17.58 4.54
C ARG A 87 -13.59 17.98 3.08
N SER A 88 -12.78 19.02 2.86
CA SER A 88 -12.63 19.70 1.57
C SER A 88 -11.73 18.96 0.58
N PHE A 89 -10.65 18.33 1.06
CA PHE A 89 -9.65 17.65 0.21
C PHE A 89 -9.31 16.23 0.66
N GLY A 90 -9.58 15.91 1.93
CA GLY A 90 -9.29 14.60 2.50
C GLY A 90 -10.35 13.55 2.20
N ARG A 91 -10.20 12.38 2.84
CA ARG A 91 -11.17 11.30 2.82
C ARG A 91 -12.31 11.62 3.78
N PHE A 92 -13.51 11.84 3.25
CA PHE A 92 -14.65 12.24 4.06
C PHE A 92 -15.96 11.67 3.49
N GLN A 93 -16.83 11.12 4.35
CA GLN A 93 -18.14 10.55 3.97
C GLN A 93 -18.11 9.56 2.78
N GLY A 94 -17.01 8.81 2.61
CA GLY A 94 -16.83 7.84 1.52
C GLY A 94 -16.20 8.40 0.24
N TYR A 95 -15.91 9.71 0.19
CA TYR A 95 -15.18 10.32 -0.91
C TYR A 95 -13.68 10.02 -0.81
N ILE A 96 -13.08 9.76 -1.98
CA ILE A 96 -11.64 9.57 -2.12
C ILE A 96 -10.97 10.94 -2.05
N GLY A 97 -9.86 11.02 -1.31
CA GLY A 97 -9.08 12.24 -1.15
C GLY A 97 -7.71 11.96 -0.54
N ALA A 98 -6.99 13.04 -0.24
CA ALA A 98 -5.70 12.99 0.44
C ALA A 98 -5.81 12.31 1.82
N SER A 99 -4.72 11.71 2.30
CA SER A 99 -4.67 11.30 3.71
C SER A 99 -4.52 12.53 4.60
N ILE A 100 -5.01 12.48 5.84
CA ILE A 100 -4.82 13.60 6.78
C ILE A 100 -3.34 13.96 7.00
N GLY A 101 -2.41 12.99 6.93
CA GLY A 101 -0.97 13.25 7.01
C GLY A 101 -0.40 14.04 5.82
N ASP A 102 -1.01 13.95 4.65
CA ASP A 102 -0.62 14.74 3.47
C ASP A 102 -1.14 16.18 3.53
N LEU A 103 -2.26 16.40 4.25
CA LEU A 103 -2.89 17.70 4.47
C LEU A 103 -2.20 18.53 5.57
N ILE A 104 -1.66 17.88 6.61
CA ILE A 104 -0.94 18.57 7.68
C ILE A 104 0.34 19.22 7.13
N LEU A 105 0.51 20.51 7.46
CA LEU A 105 1.79 21.20 7.44
C LEU A 105 2.41 21.03 8.84
N TYR A 106 3.61 20.44 8.87
CA TYR A 106 4.31 20.09 10.11
C TYR A 106 5.34 21.15 10.49
N GLU A 107 5.57 21.32 11.79
CA GLU A 107 6.72 22.06 12.31
C GLU A 107 8.05 21.49 11.82
N SER A 108 9.01 22.38 11.55
CA SER A 108 10.31 22.08 10.92
C SER A 108 11.05 20.92 11.59
N HIS A 109 11.06 20.90 12.92
CA HIS A 109 11.68 19.85 13.71
C HIS A 109 11.02 18.49 13.43
N ARG A 110 9.68 18.39 13.49
CA ARG A 110 8.97 17.13 13.23
C ARG A 110 9.09 16.70 11.77
N ARG A 111 9.04 17.65 10.83
CA ARG A 111 9.23 17.38 9.39
C ARG A 111 10.63 16.83 9.10
N SER A 112 11.66 17.34 9.77
CA SER A 112 13.03 16.82 9.63
C SER A 112 13.20 15.39 10.16
N LEU A 113 12.48 14.98 11.21
CA LEU A 113 12.45 13.59 11.67
C LEU A 113 11.81 12.66 10.62
N GLN A 114 10.71 13.08 10.00
CA GLN A 114 10.07 12.36 8.88
C GLN A 114 11.05 12.20 7.70
N ILE A 115 11.73 13.29 7.30
CA ILE A 115 12.72 13.30 6.22
C ILE A 115 13.91 12.38 6.55
N THR A 116 14.41 12.42 7.79
CA THR A 116 15.51 11.55 8.24
C THR A 116 15.08 10.08 8.20
N GLY A 117 13.91 9.75 8.74
CA GLY A 117 13.33 8.40 8.69
C GLY A 117 13.04 7.90 7.28
N ALA A 118 12.85 8.81 6.31
CA ALA A 118 12.69 8.49 4.90
C ALA A 118 14.03 8.25 4.19
N LEU A 119 15.08 9.03 4.51
CA LEU A 119 16.41 8.98 3.90
C LEU A 119 17.30 7.84 4.44
N ILE A 120 17.32 7.61 5.75
CA ILE A 120 18.22 6.66 6.41
C ILE A 120 18.22 5.27 5.75
N PRO A 121 17.07 4.58 5.54
CA PRO A 121 17.06 3.26 4.93
C PRO A 121 17.32 3.26 3.41
N LEU A 122 17.62 4.41 2.79
CA LEU A 122 18.06 4.49 1.39
C LEU A 122 19.59 4.65 1.25
N LEU A 123 20.29 4.96 2.35
CA LEU A 123 21.69 5.40 2.33
C LEU A 123 22.58 4.67 3.34
N VAL A 124 22.02 4.30 4.49
CA VAL A 124 22.75 3.74 5.65
C VAL A 124 22.25 2.32 5.89
N LYS A 125 23.14 1.38 6.21
CA LYS A 125 22.73 0.04 6.67
C LYS A 125 22.08 0.18 8.04
N THR A 126 20.95 -0.48 8.26
CA THR A 126 20.13 -0.27 9.47
C THR A 126 19.87 -1.57 10.23
N PRO A 127 19.70 -1.52 11.57
CA PRO A 127 19.45 -2.72 12.37
C PRO A 127 18.25 -3.52 11.84
N PRO A 128 18.33 -4.85 11.72
CA PRO A 128 17.26 -5.63 11.08
C PRO A 128 15.93 -5.52 11.82
N LYS A 129 15.94 -5.45 13.17
CA LYS A 129 14.70 -5.35 13.96
C LYS A 129 14.07 -3.95 13.85
N ASN A 130 12.76 -3.91 13.61
CA ASN A 130 12.01 -2.65 13.43
C ASN A 130 12.13 -1.70 14.63
N ILE A 131 12.17 -2.19 15.87
CA ILE A 131 12.29 -1.33 17.05
C ILE A 131 13.67 -0.65 17.14
N GLU A 132 14.74 -1.40 16.84
CA GLU A 132 16.13 -0.91 16.82
C GLU A 132 16.33 0.13 15.72
N PHE A 133 15.72 -0.07 14.54
CA PHE A 133 15.64 0.95 13.48
C PHE A 133 14.99 2.25 13.97
N GLY A 134 13.88 2.16 14.72
CA GLY A 134 13.17 3.32 15.25
C GLY A 134 14.03 4.16 16.20
N CYS A 135 14.76 3.49 17.10
CA CYS A 135 15.74 4.14 17.98
C CYS A 135 16.86 4.78 17.17
N PHE A 136 17.49 4.02 16.26
CA PHE A 136 18.59 4.50 15.42
C PHE A 136 18.23 5.78 14.64
N VAL A 137 17.03 5.86 14.06
CA VAL A 137 16.57 7.05 13.33
C VAL A 137 16.45 8.26 14.26
N ARG A 138 15.90 8.11 15.47
CA ARG A 138 15.79 9.21 16.45
C ARG A 138 17.14 9.68 16.97
N ASP A 139 18.03 8.75 17.28
CA ASP A 139 19.37 9.05 17.79
C ASP A 139 20.22 9.73 16.71
N PHE A 140 20.14 9.26 15.45
CA PHE A 140 20.78 9.90 14.31
C PHE A 140 20.20 11.30 14.06
N HIS A 141 18.87 11.42 14.01
CA HIS A 141 18.18 12.70 13.79
C HIS A 141 18.60 13.74 14.82
N SER A 142 18.51 13.41 16.10
CA SER A 142 18.81 14.33 17.20
C SER A 142 20.28 14.74 17.27
N LYS A 143 21.20 13.79 17.05
CA LYS A 143 22.66 14.03 17.14
C LYS A 143 23.25 14.72 15.91
N HIS A 144 22.67 14.52 14.73
CA HIS A 144 23.30 14.91 13.46
C HIS A 144 22.45 15.80 12.55
N ILE A 145 21.12 15.66 12.55
CA ILE A 145 20.24 16.42 11.66
C ILE A 145 19.73 17.69 12.34
N ILE A 146 19.21 17.62 13.58
CA ILE A 146 18.75 18.81 14.32
C ILE A 146 19.81 19.93 14.36
N PRO A 147 21.11 19.66 14.65
CA PRO A 147 22.11 20.73 14.72
C PRO A 147 22.49 21.35 13.37
N ALA A 148 22.08 20.73 12.25
CA ALA A 148 22.45 21.15 10.90
C ALA A 148 21.29 21.81 10.13
N ILE A 149 20.04 21.51 10.49
CA ILE A 149 18.87 22.15 9.86
C ILE A 149 18.72 23.60 10.35
N PRO A 150 18.34 24.54 9.46
CA PRO A 150 18.03 25.90 9.86
C PRO A 150 16.72 25.94 10.67
N GLU A 151 16.67 26.80 11.66
CA GLU A 151 15.42 27.10 12.36
C GLU A 151 14.49 27.89 11.43
N ILE A 152 13.37 27.29 11.04
CA ILE A 152 12.35 27.88 10.16
C ILE A 152 11.07 28.02 10.99
N ASN A 153 10.61 29.26 11.17
CA ASN A 153 9.32 29.55 11.78
C ASN A 153 8.21 29.33 10.73
N MET A 154 7.65 28.12 10.74
CA MET A 154 6.66 27.68 9.75
C MET A 154 5.37 28.51 9.78
N VAL A 155 4.97 29.06 10.93
CA VAL A 155 3.82 29.97 11.03
C VAL A 155 4.08 31.26 10.23
N SER A 156 5.28 31.84 10.36
CA SER A 156 5.67 33.05 9.64
C SER A 156 5.82 32.82 8.14
N GLU A 157 6.49 31.73 7.73
CA GLU A 157 6.62 31.40 6.30
C GLU A 157 5.25 31.09 5.65
N ARG A 158 4.34 30.43 6.39
CA ARG A 158 2.98 30.17 5.92
C ARG A 158 2.22 31.46 5.61
N GLN A 159 2.32 32.47 6.46
CA GLN A 159 1.68 33.76 6.20
C GLN A 159 2.24 34.41 4.92
N LYS A 160 3.56 34.43 4.73
CA LYS A 160 4.17 34.98 3.50
C LYS A 160 3.68 34.27 2.24
N TYR A 161 3.55 32.94 2.30
CA TYR A 161 3.03 32.14 1.19
C TYR A 161 1.55 32.40 0.91
N LEU A 162 0.73 32.58 1.94
CA LEU A 162 -0.67 32.98 1.80
C LEU A 162 -0.80 34.38 1.17
N ASP A 163 -0.05 35.35 1.68
CA ASP A 163 -0.03 36.73 1.17
C ASP A 163 0.44 36.80 -0.30
N TRP A 164 1.46 36.00 -0.64
CA TRP A 164 1.95 35.87 -2.00
C TRP A 164 0.90 35.26 -2.93
N VAL A 165 0.39 34.06 -2.62
CA VAL A 165 -0.64 33.38 -3.44
C VAL A 165 -1.89 34.25 -3.59
N TYR A 166 -2.29 34.98 -2.56
CA TYR A 166 -3.38 35.94 -2.63
C TYR A 166 -3.10 37.04 -3.67
N ARG A 167 -1.92 37.68 -3.61
CA ARG A 167 -1.52 38.72 -4.58
C ARG A 167 -1.48 38.20 -6.02
N GLU A 168 -0.83 37.06 -6.25
CA GLU A 168 -0.72 36.45 -7.59
C GLU A 168 -2.11 36.18 -8.21
N LEU A 169 -3.05 35.67 -7.42
CA LEU A 169 -4.39 35.33 -7.92
C LEU A 169 -5.28 36.54 -8.21
N HIS A 170 -5.00 37.70 -7.63
CA HIS A 170 -5.82 38.92 -7.78
C HIS A 170 -5.19 39.97 -8.71
N ASP A 171 -3.90 39.84 -9.08
CA ASP A 171 -3.23 40.72 -10.04
C ASP A 171 -3.22 40.11 -11.45
N ALA A 172 -3.98 40.70 -12.37
CA ALA A 172 -4.05 40.26 -13.76
C ALA A 172 -2.72 40.41 -14.52
N GLY A 173 -1.80 41.27 -14.07
CA GLY A 173 -0.46 41.42 -14.64
C GLY A 173 0.51 40.30 -14.24
N LEU A 174 0.28 39.65 -13.10
CA LEU A 174 1.12 38.56 -12.60
C LEU A 174 0.71 37.17 -13.13
N GLN A 175 -0.53 37.02 -13.63
CA GLN A 175 -1.03 35.78 -14.24
C GLN A 175 -0.11 35.16 -15.29
N GLN A 176 0.58 35.98 -16.08
CA GLN A 176 1.51 35.51 -17.11
C GLN A 176 2.86 35.03 -16.54
N GLN A 177 3.23 35.47 -15.34
CA GLN A 177 4.52 35.14 -14.70
C GLN A 177 4.47 33.78 -13.99
N HIS A 178 3.33 33.43 -13.38
CA HIS A 178 3.17 32.20 -12.59
C HIS A 178 2.02 31.28 -13.07
N PRO A 179 1.92 30.92 -14.37
CA PRO A 179 0.76 30.20 -14.93
C PRO A 179 0.48 28.83 -14.28
N GLN A 180 1.50 28.16 -13.73
CA GLN A 180 1.32 26.89 -13.01
C GLN A 180 0.58 27.06 -11.66
N LEU A 181 0.74 28.21 -10.99
CA LEU A 181 0.02 28.54 -9.75
C LEU A 181 -1.48 28.66 -10.04
N HIS A 182 -1.85 29.42 -11.07
CA HIS A 182 -3.25 29.56 -11.50
C HIS A 182 -3.85 28.22 -11.93
N LYS A 183 -3.12 27.43 -12.75
CA LYS A 183 -3.55 26.08 -13.16
C LYS A 183 -3.84 25.18 -11.96
N HIS A 184 -2.99 25.22 -10.94
CA HIS A 184 -3.14 24.42 -9.72
C HIS A 184 -4.30 24.90 -8.85
N PHE A 185 -4.44 26.22 -8.66
CA PHE A 185 -5.58 26.83 -7.99
C PHE A 185 -6.91 26.46 -8.65
N HIS A 186 -7.02 26.59 -9.99
CA HIS A 186 -8.24 26.24 -10.72
C HIS A 186 -8.59 24.76 -10.61
N LYS A 187 -7.58 23.87 -10.61
CA LYS A 187 -7.79 22.43 -10.38
C LYS A 187 -8.40 22.16 -9.00
N LEU A 188 -7.84 22.73 -7.94
CA LEU A 188 -8.32 22.56 -6.57
C LEU A 188 -9.71 23.19 -6.38
N LYS A 189 -9.94 24.38 -6.94
CA LYS A 189 -11.25 25.03 -6.96
C LYS A 189 -12.32 24.19 -7.66
N ALA A 190 -11.99 23.54 -8.78
CA ALA A 190 -12.90 22.63 -9.48
C ALA A 190 -13.23 21.37 -8.65
N GLU A 191 -12.27 20.80 -7.91
CA GLU A 191 -12.54 19.69 -6.98
C GLU A 191 -13.52 20.10 -5.87
N LEU A 192 -13.33 21.29 -5.28
CA LEU A 192 -14.22 21.82 -4.25
C LEU A 192 -15.63 22.15 -4.76
N LEU A 193 -15.74 22.73 -5.95
CA LEU A 193 -17.04 22.99 -6.60
C LEU A 193 -17.82 21.69 -6.77
N LYS A 194 -17.16 20.63 -7.28
CA LYS A 194 -17.76 19.31 -7.39
C LYS A 194 -18.20 18.75 -6.03
N ARG A 195 -17.36 18.82 -4.99
CA ARG A 195 -17.74 18.36 -3.64
C ARG A 195 -18.93 19.13 -3.04
N ARG A 196 -19.13 20.39 -3.43
CA ARG A 196 -20.32 21.18 -3.05
C ARG A 196 -21.56 20.74 -3.83
N GLU A 197 -21.43 20.52 -5.13
CA GLU A 197 -22.51 19.99 -5.99
C GLU A 197 -22.96 18.60 -5.49
N ASP A 198 -22.01 17.76 -5.07
CA ASP A 198 -22.22 16.46 -4.44
C ASP A 198 -22.75 16.55 -2.98
N GLY A 199 -22.93 17.75 -2.43
CA GLY A 199 -23.51 18.00 -1.09
C GLY A 199 -22.60 17.68 0.11
N ILE A 200 -21.30 17.53 -0.11
CA ILE A 200 -20.31 17.06 0.89
C ILE A 200 -19.71 18.21 1.70
N ILE A 201 -19.60 19.39 1.09
CA ILE A 201 -19.23 20.63 1.75
C ILE A 201 -20.31 21.69 1.52
N ASP A 202 -20.58 22.48 2.56
CA ASP A 202 -21.41 23.68 2.48
C ASP A 202 -20.48 24.90 2.57
N ALA A 203 -20.23 25.53 1.42
CA ALA A 203 -19.26 26.62 1.28
C ALA A 203 -19.68 27.60 0.17
N SER A 204 -19.55 28.90 0.45
CA SER A 204 -19.74 29.96 -0.55
C SER A 204 -18.63 29.93 -1.61
N ASP A 205 -18.85 30.57 -2.77
CA ASP A 205 -17.81 30.67 -3.81
C ASP A 205 -16.54 31.39 -3.31
N PHE A 206 -16.70 32.31 -2.35
CA PHE A 206 -15.59 32.92 -1.64
C PHE A 206 -14.84 31.88 -0.79
N GLY A 207 -15.53 31.14 0.08
CA GLY A 207 -14.92 30.13 0.94
C GLY A 207 -14.26 28.99 0.16
N ILE A 208 -14.83 28.59 -0.99
CA ILE A 208 -14.18 27.66 -1.93
C ILE A 208 -12.87 28.23 -2.48
N SER A 209 -12.86 29.51 -2.85
CA SER A 209 -11.67 30.16 -3.39
C SER A 209 -10.59 30.32 -2.32
N GLU A 210 -10.98 30.70 -1.10
CA GLU A 210 -10.11 30.79 0.07
C GLU A 210 -9.49 29.42 0.42
N LEU A 211 -10.28 28.34 0.44
CA LEU A 211 -9.78 26.99 0.71
C LEU A 211 -8.81 26.48 -0.37
N ALA A 212 -9.10 26.75 -1.65
CA ALA A 212 -8.18 26.43 -2.74
C ALA A 212 -6.87 27.22 -2.63
N MET A 213 -6.94 28.53 -2.32
CA MET A 213 -5.77 29.38 -2.04
C MET A 213 -4.90 28.84 -0.91
N ILE A 214 -5.50 28.54 0.24
CA ILE A 214 -4.81 28.00 1.41
C ILE A 214 -4.09 26.70 1.05
N ARG A 215 -4.77 25.79 0.33
CA ARG A 215 -4.18 24.52 -0.09
C ARG A 215 -2.99 24.72 -1.05
N VAL A 216 -3.07 25.65 -2.00
CA VAL A 216 -1.95 26.00 -2.90
C VAL A 216 -0.76 26.53 -2.10
N ALA A 217 -0.98 27.49 -1.20
CA ALA A 217 0.08 28.07 -0.36
C ALA A 217 0.77 27.00 0.50
N ASP A 218 -0.02 26.16 1.17
CA ASP A 218 0.50 25.09 2.03
C ASP A 218 1.30 24.03 1.24
N GLU A 219 0.87 23.65 0.03
CA GLU A 219 1.63 22.69 -0.81
C GLU A 219 2.93 23.28 -1.36
N LEU A 220 2.94 24.57 -1.74
CA LEU A 220 4.14 25.23 -2.24
C LEU A 220 5.18 25.43 -1.13
N LEU A 221 4.76 25.90 0.06
CA LEU A 221 5.64 26.00 1.23
C LEU A 221 6.18 24.63 1.67
N LYS A 222 5.31 23.62 1.76
CA LYS A 222 5.71 22.25 2.10
C LYS A 222 6.79 21.74 1.14
N LYS A 223 6.64 21.99 -0.16
CA LYS A 223 7.63 21.60 -1.17
C LYS A 223 8.99 22.29 -0.97
N GLU A 224 9.01 23.61 -0.73
CA GLU A 224 10.27 24.34 -0.50
C GLU A 224 11.00 23.85 0.77
N VAL A 225 10.26 23.72 1.88
CA VAL A 225 10.80 23.29 3.17
C VAL A 225 11.30 21.85 3.09
N ASP A 226 10.56 20.96 2.43
CA ASP A 226 10.98 19.58 2.18
C ASP A 226 12.27 19.51 1.39
N GLU A 227 12.40 20.30 0.31
CA GLU A 227 13.60 20.37 -0.52
C GLU A 227 14.81 20.89 0.26
N ARG A 228 14.63 21.93 1.08
CA ARG A 228 15.68 22.51 1.91
C ARG A 228 16.16 21.54 2.98
N ILE A 229 15.24 20.93 3.74
CA ILE A 229 15.58 19.97 4.79
C ILE A 229 16.14 18.67 4.20
N TYR A 230 15.61 18.18 3.07
CA TYR A 230 16.18 17.05 2.32
C TYR A 230 17.65 17.30 1.98
N THR A 231 17.95 18.44 1.36
CA THR A 231 19.29 18.75 0.83
C THR A 231 20.33 18.82 1.96
N VAL A 232 19.98 19.44 3.09
CA VAL A 232 20.82 19.45 4.30
C VAL A 232 20.99 18.04 4.86
N SER A 233 19.89 17.30 5.03
CA SER A 233 19.91 15.98 5.67
C SER A 233 20.70 14.96 4.86
N GLU A 234 20.51 14.93 3.54
CA GLU A 234 21.26 14.08 2.61
C GLU A 234 22.75 14.42 2.64
N SER A 235 23.10 15.72 2.64
CA SER A 235 24.49 16.17 2.69
C SER A 235 25.19 15.74 3.99
N VAL A 236 24.50 15.83 5.13
CA VAL A 236 25.02 15.37 6.44
C VAL A 236 25.20 13.84 6.45
N ILE A 237 24.23 13.07 5.93
CA ILE A 237 24.34 11.61 5.84
C ILE A 237 25.52 11.22 4.93
N GLU A 238 25.60 11.79 3.72
CA GLU A 238 26.71 11.52 2.78
C GLU A 238 28.08 11.91 3.35
N LEU A 239 28.18 12.97 4.16
CA LEU A 239 29.41 13.35 4.86
C LEU A 239 29.79 12.34 5.96
N LEU A 240 28.84 11.88 6.76
CA LEU A 240 29.08 10.92 7.84
C LEU A 240 29.47 9.54 7.30
N LEU A 241 28.88 9.12 6.17
CA LEU A 241 29.27 7.92 5.44
C LEU A 241 30.70 8.04 4.87
N LYS A 242 31.06 9.17 4.25
CA LYS A 242 32.44 9.44 3.79
C LYS A 242 33.47 9.45 4.94
N GLN A 243 33.05 9.79 6.15
CA GLN A 243 33.88 9.75 7.36
C GLN A 243 33.95 8.35 8.00
N GLY A 244 33.28 7.33 7.45
CA GLY A 244 33.26 5.98 8.02
C GLY A 244 32.56 5.86 9.38
N LYS A 245 31.76 6.85 9.78
CA LYS A 245 31.05 6.85 11.08
C LYS A 245 29.83 5.92 11.10
N TYR A 246 29.32 5.56 9.92
CA TYR A 246 28.20 4.66 9.71
C TYR A 246 28.47 3.82 8.46
N GLU A 247 27.96 2.59 8.44
CA GLU A 247 28.05 1.70 7.27
C GLU A 247 27.05 2.14 6.20
N ALA A 248 27.52 2.32 4.96
CA ALA A 248 26.67 2.62 3.83
C ALA A 248 25.87 1.40 3.41
N LEU A 249 24.61 1.59 3.02
CA LEU A 249 23.86 0.55 2.31
C LEU A 249 24.51 0.30 0.94
N PRO A 250 24.53 -0.92 0.38
CA PRO A 250 25.04 -1.15 -0.97
C PRO A 250 24.29 -0.32 -2.02
N LEU A 251 24.99 0.65 -2.65
CA LEU A 251 24.41 1.55 -3.66
C LEU A 251 24.94 1.23 -5.05
N LEU A 252 24.01 1.00 -5.99
CA LEU A 252 24.24 0.66 -7.38
C LEU A 252 24.10 1.87 -8.31
N SER A 253 24.51 1.71 -9.58
CA SER A 253 24.25 2.70 -10.62
C SER A 253 22.75 2.86 -10.84
N ALA A 254 22.31 4.08 -11.14
CA ALA A 254 20.91 4.34 -11.49
C ALA A 254 20.52 3.86 -12.90
N VAL A 255 21.49 3.50 -13.76
CA VAL A 255 21.30 3.38 -15.23
C VAL A 255 21.36 1.93 -15.76
N HIS A 256 21.71 0.95 -14.92
CA HIS A 256 21.81 -0.45 -15.34
C HIS A 256 20.91 -1.34 -14.49
N ALA A 257 20.33 -2.36 -15.12
CA ALA A 257 19.44 -3.35 -14.51
C ALA A 257 19.24 -4.57 -15.42
N ASN A 258 19.41 -5.76 -14.84
CA ASN A 258 19.19 -7.06 -15.47
C ASN A 258 18.16 -7.88 -14.65
N THR A 259 17.64 -8.95 -15.25
CA THR A 259 16.44 -9.62 -14.76
C THR A 259 16.78 -10.71 -13.74
N PHE A 260 16.68 -10.41 -12.45
CA PHE A 260 16.65 -11.44 -11.41
C PHE A 260 15.36 -12.26 -11.55
N ILE A 261 15.43 -13.59 -11.45
CA ILE A 261 14.25 -14.46 -11.41
C ILE A 261 14.41 -15.44 -10.25
N GLY A 262 13.43 -15.45 -9.34
CA GLY A 262 13.42 -16.37 -8.20
C GLY A 262 13.17 -17.81 -8.64
N VAL A 263 13.64 -18.75 -7.81
CA VAL A 263 13.66 -20.22 -8.02
C VAL A 263 14.87 -20.66 -8.90
N PRO A 264 15.59 -21.75 -8.56
CA PRO A 264 17.04 -21.79 -8.77
C PRO A 264 17.45 -22.07 -10.22
N GLU A 265 18.08 -21.06 -10.84
CA GLU A 265 19.20 -21.28 -11.74
C GLU A 265 20.50 -21.23 -10.93
N ASN A 266 21.59 -21.82 -11.45
CA ASN A 266 22.93 -21.60 -10.92
C ASN A 266 23.21 -20.09 -10.91
N ALA A 267 23.72 -19.54 -9.79
CA ALA A 267 24.02 -18.13 -9.67
C ALA A 267 24.82 -17.63 -10.89
N PRO A 268 24.21 -16.83 -11.78
CA PRO A 268 24.87 -16.42 -13.02
C PRO A 268 26.10 -15.59 -12.69
N THR A 269 27.17 -15.75 -13.48
CA THR A 269 28.55 -15.34 -13.14
C THR A 269 28.78 -13.84 -12.92
N SER A 270 27.76 -13.00 -13.15
CA SER A 270 27.77 -11.57 -12.82
C SER A 270 26.34 -11.03 -12.65
N TYR A 271 25.75 -11.12 -11.45
CA TYR A 271 24.38 -10.66 -11.18
C TYR A 271 24.20 -9.98 -9.80
N PRO A 272 23.35 -8.94 -9.68
CA PRO A 272 23.16 -7.94 -10.71
C PRO A 272 23.06 -6.49 -10.22
N ASP A 273 23.09 -5.65 -11.24
CA ASP A 273 22.46 -4.35 -11.35
C ASP A 273 21.04 -4.19 -10.73
N ARG A 274 20.53 -2.97 -10.70
CA ARG A 274 19.44 -2.51 -9.82
C ARG A 274 18.09 -3.21 -10.03
N PHE A 275 17.48 -3.71 -8.95
CA PHE A 275 16.14 -4.29 -8.93
C PHE A 275 15.27 -3.76 -7.77
N THR A 276 13.95 -3.98 -7.85
CA THR A 276 13.01 -3.74 -6.74
C THR A 276 12.05 -4.92 -6.54
N VAL A 277 11.93 -5.36 -5.30
CA VAL A 277 11.04 -6.45 -4.87
C VAL A 277 9.82 -5.88 -4.15
N LEU A 278 8.66 -6.38 -4.53
CA LEU A 278 7.34 -5.95 -4.10
C LEU A 278 6.59 -7.16 -3.53
N MET A 279 6.45 -7.23 -2.21
CA MET A 279 5.62 -8.23 -1.54
C MET A 279 4.19 -7.68 -1.39
N ALA A 280 3.27 -8.14 -2.23
CA ALA A 280 1.86 -7.76 -2.24
C ALA A 280 0.98 -8.82 -1.55
N GLY A 281 -0.22 -8.42 -1.10
CA GLY A 281 -1.24 -9.34 -0.58
C GLY A 281 -1.99 -8.79 0.63
N GLY A 282 -3.21 -9.27 0.86
CA GLY A 282 -4.03 -8.82 1.97
C GLY A 282 -3.45 -9.09 3.37
N PRO A 283 -3.97 -8.46 4.43
CA PRO A 283 -3.64 -8.84 5.81
C PRO A 283 -3.89 -10.34 6.04
N GLY A 284 -2.99 -11.01 6.76
CA GLY A 284 -3.10 -12.45 7.04
C GLY A 284 -2.75 -13.40 5.88
N SER A 285 -2.33 -12.91 4.71
CA SER A 285 -2.05 -13.73 3.51
C SER A 285 -0.73 -14.51 3.50
N GLY A 286 0.03 -14.50 4.59
CA GLY A 286 1.29 -15.24 4.69
C GLY A 286 2.54 -14.51 4.15
N LYS A 287 2.45 -13.22 3.75
CA LYS A 287 3.58 -12.41 3.23
C LYS A 287 4.92 -12.61 3.97
N SER A 288 4.90 -12.71 5.30
CA SER A 288 6.10 -12.95 6.10
C SER A 288 6.78 -14.30 5.80
N ILE A 289 6.02 -15.37 5.58
CA ILE A 289 6.56 -16.69 5.16
C ILE A 289 7.19 -16.55 3.77
N THR A 290 6.49 -15.93 2.83
CA THR A 290 7.02 -15.69 1.48
C THR A 290 8.25 -14.77 1.48
N THR A 291 8.37 -13.88 2.48
CA THR A 291 9.54 -13.01 2.68
C THR A 291 10.72 -13.76 3.28
N GLU A 292 10.49 -14.72 4.19
CA GLU A 292 11.51 -15.64 4.70
C GLU A 292 12.07 -16.51 3.57
N SER A 293 11.22 -17.14 2.75
CA SER A 293 11.63 -17.90 1.56
C SER A 293 12.37 -17.02 0.55
N PHE A 294 11.86 -15.82 0.27
CA PHE A 294 12.52 -14.87 -0.63
C PHE A 294 13.89 -14.42 -0.12
N ALA A 295 14.07 -14.21 1.19
CA ALA A 295 15.35 -13.80 1.76
C ALA A 295 16.44 -14.87 1.57
N LEU A 296 16.08 -16.16 1.72
CA LEU A 296 16.97 -17.28 1.44
C LEU A 296 17.34 -17.34 -0.05
N GLN A 297 16.36 -17.22 -0.94
CA GLN A 297 16.58 -17.21 -2.40
C GLN A 297 17.47 -16.04 -2.83
N LEU A 298 17.19 -14.83 -2.34
CA LEU A 298 17.98 -13.62 -2.61
C LEU A 298 19.44 -13.81 -2.23
N GLN A 299 19.70 -14.36 -1.04
CA GLN A 299 21.06 -14.62 -0.56
C GLN A 299 21.77 -15.69 -1.39
N GLN A 300 21.08 -16.77 -1.76
CA GLN A 300 21.63 -17.83 -2.62
C GLN A 300 21.94 -17.36 -4.05
N GLN A 301 21.08 -16.51 -4.62
CA GLN A 301 21.15 -16.11 -6.03
C GLN A 301 21.95 -14.82 -6.29
N THR A 302 22.04 -13.90 -5.32
CA THR A 302 22.78 -12.61 -5.48
C THR A 302 23.85 -12.36 -4.42
N GLY A 303 23.91 -13.16 -3.36
CA GLY A 303 24.73 -12.86 -2.18
C GLY A 303 24.19 -11.78 -1.25
N TYR A 304 23.19 -10.98 -1.66
CA TYR A 304 22.59 -9.97 -0.79
C TYR A 304 21.76 -10.61 0.32
N SER A 305 21.97 -10.17 1.57
CA SER A 305 20.99 -10.40 2.63
C SER A 305 19.83 -9.41 2.53
N LEU A 306 18.68 -9.74 3.13
CA LEU A 306 17.49 -8.88 3.08
C LEU A 306 17.73 -7.49 3.72
N ASP A 307 18.59 -7.40 4.75
CA ASP A 307 18.98 -6.14 5.41
C ASP A 307 20.01 -5.29 4.64
N GLU A 308 20.54 -5.81 3.52
CA GLU A 308 21.34 -5.06 2.55
C GLU A 308 20.49 -4.38 1.46
N LEU A 309 19.18 -4.62 1.46
CA LEU A 309 18.20 -3.89 0.66
C LEU A 309 17.59 -2.75 1.47
N ALA A 310 17.12 -1.71 0.78
CA ALA A 310 16.31 -0.67 1.39
C ALA A 310 14.96 -1.24 1.82
N LEU A 311 14.83 -1.53 3.11
CA LEU A 311 13.62 -2.10 3.72
C LEU A 311 12.52 -1.04 3.91
N LEU A 312 11.59 -0.99 2.95
CA LEU A 312 10.48 -0.05 2.95
C LEU A 312 9.19 -0.75 3.41
N THR A 313 8.85 -0.63 4.70
CA THR A 313 7.54 -1.01 5.26
C THR A 313 6.99 0.08 6.17
N VAL A 314 5.66 0.25 6.21
CA VAL A 314 5.00 1.21 7.13
C VAL A 314 5.25 0.80 8.58
N ASP A 315 5.25 -0.50 8.87
CA ASP A 315 5.52 -1.07 10.20
C ASP A 315 6.89 -0.68 10.74
N ARG A 316 7.91 -0.65 9.88
CA ARG A 316 9.25 -0.16 10.22
C ARG A 316 9.28 1.36 10.43
N LYS A 317 8.45 2.14 9.72
CA LYS A 317 8.34 3.59 9.97
C LYS A 317 7.58 3.90 11.27
N ARG A 318 6.57 3.10 11.66
CA ARG A 318 5.79 3.31 12.90
C ARG A 318 6.68 3.39 14.15
N THR A 319 7.74 2.56 14.23
CA THR A 319 8.64 2.51 15.39
C THR A 319 9.47 3.77 15.63
N ILE A 320 9.61 4.66 14.62
CA ILE A 320 10.24 5.98 14.77
C ILE A 320 9.47 6.82 15.81
N TYR A 321 8.15 6.62 15.90
CA TYR A 321 7.23 7.41 16.70
C TYR A 321 6.85 6.77 18.04
N TYR A 322 7.47 5.64 18.43
CA TYR A 322 7.08 4.94 19.67
C TYR A 322 7.47 5.70 20.95
N GLU A 323 8.36 6.68 20.85
CA GLU A 323 8.74 7.58 21.94
C GLU A 323 7.84 8.82 22.07
N ASP A 324 6.82 8.94 21.22
CA ASP A 324 5.86 10.04 21.25
C ASP A 324 5.00 10.01 22.53
N GLU A 325 4.61 11.21 22.99
CA GLU A 325 3.82 11.41 24.20
C GLU A 325 2.47 10.66 24.17
N CYS A 326 1.76 10.71 23.05
CA CYS A 326 0.51 9.96 22.88
C CYS A 326 0.69 8.44 22.83
N VAL A 327 1.91 7.94 22.64
CA VAL A 327 2.22 6.50 22.57
C VAL A 327 2.68 5.98 23.93
N LYS A 328 3.49 6.74 24.67
CA LYS A 328 4.13 6.32 25.93
C LYS A 328 3.19 5.83 27.03
N GLY A 329 1.98 6.38 27.09
CA GLY A 329 0.93 5.94 28.03
C GLY A 329 -0.14 5.02 27.42
N ALA A 330 -0.12 4.78 26.11
CA ALA A 330 -1.20 4.09 25.42
C ALA A 330 -1.07 2.55 25.50
N HIS A 331 -2.20 1.86 25.63
CA HIS A 331 -2.24 0.41 25.48
C HIS A 331 -1.72 -0.01 24.11
N LYS A 332 -0.98 -1.14 24.06
CA LYS A 332 -0.35 -1.69 22.85
C LYS A 332 -1.28 -1.74 21.63
N LYS A 333 -2.56 -2.10 21.83
CA LYS A 333 -3.60 -2.12 20.78
C LYS A 333 -3.89 -0.78 20.10
N HIS A 334 -3.45 0.35 20.66
CA HIS A 334 -3.66 1.69 20.10
C HIS A 334 -2.39 2.28 19.46
N ILE A 335 -1.19 1.87 19.89
CA ILE A 335 0.10 2.34 19.36
C ILE A 335 0.14 2.25 17.83
N GLY A 336 -0.42 1.15 17.30
CA GLY A 336 -0.46 0.89 15.88
C GLY A 336 -1.29 1.88 15.06
N THR A 337 -2.41 2.38 15.59
CA THR A 337 -3.28 3.36 14.91
C THR A 337 -2.80 4.79 15.16
N LEU A 338 -2.32 5.07 16.38
CA LEU A 338 -1.78 6.38 16.79
C LEU A 338 -0.61 6.85 15.90
N THR A 339 0.21 5.92 15.43
CA THR A 339 1.41 6.19 14.62
C THR A 339 1.22 6.01 13.11
N HIS A 340 0.08 5.46 12.66
CA HIS A 340 -0.08 4.97 11.29
C HIS A 340 -0.02 6.08 10.22
N ALA A 341 -0.82 7.14 10.38
CA ALA A 341 -0.93 8.19 9.36
C ALA A 341 0.42 8.87 9.08
N GLU A 342 1.21 9.12 10.13
CA GLU A 342 2.53 9.74 9.99
C GLU A 342 3.60 8.77 9.47
N ALA A 343 3.52 7.50 9.86
CA ALA A 343 4.35 6.44 9.28
C ALA A 343 4.13 6.29 7.76
N VAL A 344 2.89 6.47 7.27
CA VAL A 344 2.55 6.48 5.84
C VAL A 344 3.18 7.69 5.12
N VAL A 345 3.20 8.87 5.74
CA VAL A 345 3.88 10.05 5.18
C VAL A 345 5.38 9.77 4.97
N THR A 346 6.08 9.38 6.03
CA THR A 346 7.53 9.05 5.99
C THR A 346 7.84 7.89 5.03
N TYR A 347 6.92 6.95 4.88
CA TYR A 347 7.02 5.84 3.94
C TYR A 347 6.92 6.30 2.47
N ASN A 348 5.95 7.17 2.14
CA ASN A 348 5.80 7.71 0.80
C ASN A 348 7.00 8.57 0.40
N MET A 349 7.56 9.34 1.33
CA MET A 349 8.75 10.17 1.12
C MET A 349 9.99 9.34 0.73
N SER A 350 10.16 8.11 1.25
CA SER A 350 11.25 7.22 0.80
C SER A 350 11.17 6.93 -0.72
N GLY A 351 9.97 6.80 -1.29
CA GLY A 351 9.81 6.59 -2.74
C GLY A 351 10.14 7.84 -3.56
N GLU A 352 9.73 9.01 -3.07
CA GLU A 352 10.01 10.30 -3.72
C GLU A 352 11.51 10.64 -3.67
N PHE A 353 12.18 10.34 -2.56
CA PHE A 353 13.62 10.53 -2.40
C PHE A 353 14.45 9.56 -3.24
N LEU A 354 14.04 8.29 -3.33
CA LEU A 354 14.63 7.34 -4.27
C LEU A 354 14.52 7.84 -5.72
N THR A 355 13.33 8.34 -6.11
CA THR A 355 13.08 8.93 -7.43
C THR A 355 13.99 10.13 -7.71
N ARG A 356 14.08 11.07 -6.76
CA ARG A 356 14.92 12.27 -6.83
C ARG A 356 16.40 11.92 -7.01
N ARG A 357 16.90 10.91 -6.29
CA ARG A 357 18.29 10.43 -6.45
C ARG A 357 18.54 9.85 -7.84
N MET A 358 17.60 9.08 -8.40
CA MET A 358 17.72 8.56 -9.77
C MET A 358 17.66 9.66 -10.84
N ASP A 359 16.85 10.72 -10.64
CA ASP A 359 16.85 11.89 -11.54
C ASP A 359 18.16 12.67 -11.51
N GLN A 360 18.80 12.74 -10.34
CA GLN A 360 20.12 13.33 -10.15
C GLN A 360 21.28 12.41 -10.58
N ASN A 361 20.97 11.24 -11.17
CA ASN A 361 21.92 10.15 -11.48
C ASN A 361 22.82 9.74 -10.28
N LYS A 362 22.36 9.95 -9.05
CA LYS A 362 23.04 9.47 -7.83
C LYS A 362 22.86 7.96 -7.70
N LYS A 363 23.83 7.30 -7.05
CA LYS A 363 23.71 5.87 -6.71
C LYS A 363 22.54 5.63 -5.75
N VAL A 364 21.86 4.50 -5.93
CA VAL A 364 20.65 4.09 -5.19
C VAL A 364 20.70 2.60 -4.81
N PRO A 365 20.02 2.18 -3.74
CA PRO A 365 20.05 0.77 -3.30
C PRO A 365 19.05 -0.09 -4.09
N ASN A 366 19.23 -1.41 -3.99
CA ASN A 366 18.13 -2.35 -4.25
C ASN A 366 17.05 -2.19 -3.17
N VAL A 367 15.79 -2.40 -3.52
CA VAL A 367 14.65 -2.09 -2.64
C VAL A 367 13.81 -3.32 -2.37
N PHE A 368 13.46 -3.54 -1.11
CA PHE A 368 12.41 -4.49 -0.73
C PHE A 368 11.24 -3.72 -0.10
N LYS A 369 10.02 -3.94 -0.62
CA LYS A 369 8.83 -3.22 -0.19
C LYS A 369 7.64 -4.14 0.03
N GLU A 370 7.07 -4.08 1.23
CA GLU A 370 5.79 -4.74 1.53
C GLU A 370 4.61 -3.78 1.26
N MET A 371 3.51 -4.29 0.69
CA MET A 371 2.25 -3.55 0.55
C MET A 371 1.02 -4.46 0.51
N CYS A 372 -0.18 -3.90 0.74
CA CYS A 372 -1.43 -4.64 0.67
C CYS A 372 -1.91 -4.88 -0.78
N ASN A 373 -1.68 -3.92 -1.68
CA ASN A 373 -2.02 -4.00 -3.11
C ASN A 373 -0.92 -3.32 -3.95
N VAL A 374 -0.82 -3.66 -5.23
CA VAL A 374 0.14 -3.11 -6.20
C VAL A 374 -0.32 -1.72 -6.66
N TRP A 375 0.52 -0.70 -6.49
CA TRP A 375 0.20 0.69 -6.82
C TRP A 375 1.10 1.21 -7.95
N PRO A 376 0.54 1.79 -9.04
CA PRO A 376 1.32 2.24 -10.20
C PRO A 376 2.46 3.19 -9.86
N LYS A 377 2.22 4.19 -9.00
CA LYS A 377 3.26 5.13 -8.52
C LYS A 377 4.52 4.43 -8.02
N TRP A 378 4.41 3.23 -7.42
CA TRP A 378 5.60 2.49 -6.99
C TRP A 378 6.25 1.71 -8.13
N LEU A 379 5.48 1.07 -9.01
CA LEU A 379 6.02 0.42 -10.21
C LEU A 379 6.80 1.41 -11.10
N ASP A 380 6.30 2.63 -11.25
CA ASP A 380 6.99 3.69 -12.00
C ASP A 380 8.37 4.02 -11.40
N ILE A 381 8.54 3.94 -10.07
CA ILE A 381 9.79 4.30 -9.38
C ILE A 381 10.89 3.30 -9.66
N GLY A 382 10.65 2.00 -9.43
CA GLY A 382 11.67 0.98 -9.70
C GLY A 382 11.92 0.74 -11.19
N LEU A 383 10.93 0.86 -12.08
CA LEU A 383 11.13 0.72 -13.54
C LEU A 383 11.93 1.88 -14.16
N LYS A 384 11.86 3.07 -13.56
CA LYS A 384 12.59 4.27 -14.01
C LYS A 384 14.07 3.97 -14.19
N LYS A 385 14.64 4.30 -15.36
CA LYS A 385 16.04 3.98 -15.74
C LYS A 385 16.28 2.45 -15.72
N ASP A 386 15.58 1.78 -16.63
CA ASP A 386 15.74 0.38 -17.07
C ASP A 386 15.58 -0.73 -16.01
N GLY A 387 15.12 -0.38 -14.81
CA GLY A 387 15.03 -1.26 -13.64
C GLY A 387 14.08 -2.44 -13.79
N THR A 388 14.40 -3.53 -13.10
CA THR A 388 13.54 -4.72 -13.01
C THR A 388 12.62 -4.65 -11.79
N TYR A 389 11.36 -5.04 -11.96
CA TYR A 389 10.41 -5.25 -10.88
C TYR A 389 10.06 -6.72 -10.68
N LEU A 390 10.02 -7.12 -9.41
CA LEU A 390 9.59 -8.44 -8.97
C LEU A 390 8.40 -8.26 -8.04
N ILE A 391 7.26 -8.83 -8.41
CA ILE A 391 6.01 -8.70 -7.66
C ILE A 391 5.58 -10.08 -7.17
N THR A 392 5.71 -10.33 -5.87
CA THR A 392 5.20 -11.56 -5.27
C THR A 392 3.85 -11.27 -4.61
N VAL A 393 2.77 -11.82 -5.17
CA VAL A 393 1.41 -11.71 -4.65
C VAL A 393 1.11 -12.89 -3.73
N SER A 394 1.22 -12.66 -2.42
CA SER A 394 0.85 -13.63 -1.39
C SER A 394 -0.67 -13.69 -1.21
N THR A 395 -1.28 -14.85 -1.45
CA THR A 395 -2.70 -15.13 -1.20
C THR A 395 -2.90 -16.38 -0.31
N ARG A 396 -4.12 -16.57 0.17
CA ARG A 396 -4.63 -17.74 0.93
C ARG A 396 -6.17 -17.72 0.88
N LYS A 397 -6.86 -18.68 1.50
CA LYS A 397 -8.33 -18.63 1.64
C LYS A 397 -8.81 -17.41 2.49
N PRO A 398 -9.70 -16.54 1.98
CA PRO A 398 -10.06 -15.26 2.64
C PRO A 398 -10.67 -15.40 4.04
N GLU A 399 -11.51 -16.41 4.29
CA GLU A 399 -12.09 -16.71 5.61
C GLU A 399 -11.00 -17.01 6.64
N LYS A 400 -10.03 -17.84 6.27
CA LYS A 400 -8.91 -18.19 7.14
C LYS A 400 -7.96 -17.00 7.36
N ALA A 401 -7.84 -16.10 6.37
CA ALA A 401 -7.10 -14.85 6.53
C ALA A 401 -7.72 -13.94 7.58
N VAL A 402 -9.05 -13.76 7.52
CA VAL A 402 -9.84 -13.01 8.50
C VAL A 402 -9.69 -13.61 9.90
N ASP A 403 -9.85 -14.93 10.06
CA ASP A 403 -9.66 -15.60 11.34
C ASP A 403 -8.24 -15.44 11.88
N GLY A 404 -7.22 -15.61 11.02
CA GLY A 404 -5.81 -15.44 11.41
C GLY A 404 -5.49 -14.01 11.87
N VAL A 405 -6.09 -12.99 11.25
CA VAL A 405 -5.96 -11.59 11.68
C VAL A 405 -6.60 -11.36 13.04
N ILE A 406 -7.81 -11.88 13.27
CA ILE A 406 -8.51 -11.78 14.56
C ILE A 406 -7.72 -12.49 15.67
N GLN A 407 -7.27 -13.73 15.41
CA GLN A 407 -6.48 -14.50 16.37
C GLN A 407 -5.15 -13.81 16.69
N ARG A 408 -4.43 -13.30 15.69
CA ARG A 408 -3.17 -12.57 15.87
C ARG A 408 -3.36 -11.31 16.72
N GLY A 409 -4.38 -10.51 16.46
CA GLY A 409 -4.63 -9.27 17.21
C GLY A 409 -4.95 -9.55 18.68
N ILE A 410 -5.85 -10.52 18.96
CA ILE A 410 -6.17 -10.95 20.33
C ILE A 410 -4.91 -11.47 21.05
N ALA A 411 -4.17 -12.39 20.42
CA ALA A 411 -2.99 -13.02 21.05
C ALA A 411 -1.85 -12.04 21.34
N ASN A 412 -1.67 -11.01 20.51
CA ASN A 412 -0.59 -10.03 20.67
C ASN A 412 -0.99 -8.77 21.45
N ASN A 413 -2.27 -8.65 21.86
CA ASN A 413 -2.89 -7.41 22.31
C ASN A 413 -2.65 -6.23 21.34
N ASP A 414 -2.94 -6.45 20.06
CA ASP A 414 -2.71 -5.53 18.93
C ASP A 414 -4.01 -5.26 18.18
N PHE A 415 -4.10 -4.11 17.49
CA PHE A 415 -5.31 -3.70 16.76
C PHE A 415 -5.74 -4.76 15.74
N ILE A 416 -6.96 -5.26 15.87
CA ILE A 416 -7.50 -6.23 14.92
C ILE A 416 -7.89 -5.46 13.65
N THR A 417 -7.24 -5.73 12.53
CA THR A 417 -7.62 -5.08 11.26
C THR A 417 -9.07 -5.43 10.93
N PRO A 418 -9.96 -4.45 10.66
CA PRO A 418 -11.36 -4.70 10.34
C PRO A 418 -11.47 -5.73 9.21
N PRO A 419 -12.18 -6.85 9.40
CA PRO A 419 -12.24 -7.89 8.40
C PRO A 419 -12.80 -7.49 7.03
N GLU A 420 -13.70 -6.51 6.94
CA GLU A 420 -14.10 -5.92 5.65
C GLU A 420 -12.90 -5.35 4.90
N TYR A 421 -11.98 -4.66 5.59
CA TYR A 421 -10.72 -4.18 5.01
C TYR A 421 -9.82 -5.35 4.58
N VAL A 422 -9.82 -6.46 5.32
CA VAL A 422 -9.11 -7.68 4.91
C VAL A 422 -9.70 -8.20 3.59
N LEU A 423 -11.00 -8.50 3.54
CA LEU A 423 -11.69 -9.00 2.34
C LEU A 423 -11.54 -8.04 1.15
N ASN A 424 -11.71 -6.73 1.38
CA ASN A 424 -11.51 -5.70 0.35
C ASN A 424 -10.06 -5.66 -0.17
N SER A 425 -9.06 -5.95 0.67
CA SER A 425 -7.67 -6.05 0.22
C SER A 425 -7.46 -7.26 -0.71
N TYR A 426 -8.03 -8.43 -0.40
CA TYR A 426 -7.97 -9.60 -1.28
C TYR A 426 -8.70 -9.34 -2.61
N ARG A 427 -9.93 -8.82 -2.53
CA ARG A 427 -10.72 -8.42 -3.69
C ARG A 427 -9.96 -7.45 -4.60
N SER A 428 -9.42 -6.38 -4.03
CA SER A 428 -8.77 -5.31 -4.78
C SER A 428 -7.45 -5.74 -5.41
N VAL A 429 -6.73 -6.71 -4.86
CA VAL A 429 -5.55 -7.30 -5.51
C VAL A 429 -5.96 -8.12 -6.73
N SER A 430 -7.00 -8.96 -6.59
CA SER A 430 -7.51 -9.81 -7.66
C SER A 430 -8.17 -9.02 -8.79
N GLU A 431 -9.07 -8.06 -8.48
CA GLU A 431 -9.69 -7.16 -9.46
C GLU A 431 -8.67 -6.38 -10.29
N ARG A 432 -7.55 -5.96 -9.67
CA ARG A 432 -6.52 -5.18 -10.35
C ARG A 432 -5.50 -6.01 -11.12
N PHE A 433 -5.39 -7.31 -10.86
CA PHE A 433 -4.35 -8.15 -11.46
C PHE A 433 -4.28 -8.06 -13.00
N PRO A 434 -5.40 -8.15 -13.77
CA PRO A 434 -5.34 -7.98 -15.23
C PRO A 434 -4.87 -6.59 -15.65
N SER A 435 -5.36 -5.54 -14.99
CA SER A 435 -4.93 -4.16 -15.28
C SER A 435 -3.46 -3.92 -14.99
N VAL A 436 -2.89 -4.52 -13.94
CA VAL A 436 -1.46 -4.40 -13.62
C VAL A 436 -0.58 -5.03 -14.69
N ILE A 437 -0.99 -6.16 -15.28
CA ILE A 437 -0.27 -6.80 -16.40
C ILE A 437 -0.33 -5.87 -17.62
N GLN A 438 -1.52 -5.43 -18.00
CA GLN A 438 -1.74 -4.57 -19.18
C GLN A 438 -1.03 -3.21 -19.07
N GLU A 439 -1.07 -2.56 -17.90
CA GLU A 439 -0.37 -1.30 -17.60
C GLU A 439 1.16 -1.43 -17.70
N ASN A 440 1.70 -2.66 -17.66
CA ASN A 440 3.13 -2.96 -17.66
C ASN A 440 3.60 -3.86 -18.80
N ARG A 441 2.78 -4.06 -19.83
CA ARG A 441 3.15 -4.73 -21.07
C ARG A 441 4.44 -4.14 -21.65
N SER A 442 5.35 -5.01 -22.09
CA SER A 442 6.68 -4.68 -22.63
C SER A 442 7.59 -3.92 -21.65
N LYS A 443 7.40 -4.12 -20.34
CA LYS A 443 8.30 -3.66 -19.27
C LYS A 443 8.83 -4.86 -18.48
N LYS A 444 10.04 -4.74 -17.91
CA LYS A 444 10.69 -5.75 -17.06
C LYS A 444 9.98 -5.92 -15.70
N VAL A 445 8.76 -6.47 -15.72
CA VAL A 445 7.94 -6.75 -14.54
C VAL A 445 7.58 -8.24 -14.54
N ILE A 446 8.06 -8.95 -13.52
CA ILE A 446 7.67 -10.35 -13.27
C ILE A 446 6.70 -10.38 -12.09
N ILE A 447 5.57 -11.10 -12.24
CA ILE A 447 4.53 -11.22 -11.20
C ILE A 447 4.32 -12.69 -10.83
N SER A 448 4.63 -13.08 -9.61
CA SER A 448 4.44 -14.44 -9.09
C SER A 448 3.28 -14.47 -8.08
N VAL A 449 2.23 -15.25 -8.34
CA VAL A 449 1.11 -15.45 -7.40
C VAL A 449 1.37 -16.69 -6.57
N VAL A 450 1.52 -16.55 -5.26
CA VAL A 450 1.86 -17.64 -4.33
C VAL A 450 0.71 -17.87 -3.35
N ASN A 451 0.18 -19.08 -3.32
CA ASN A 451 -0.86 -19.49 -2.38
C ASN A 451 -0.23 -20.08 -1.11
N ASN A 452 -0.15 -19.29 -0.06
CA ASN A 452 0.53 -19.65 1.20
C ASN A 452 -0.28 -20.59 2.11
N GLU A 453 -1.43 -21.13 1.68
CA GLU A 453 -2.34 -21.88 2.55
C GLU A 453 -1.65 -23.06 3.26
N LEU A 454 -1.02 -23.96 2.51
CA LEU A 454 -0.31 -25.13 3.06
C LEU A 454 0.91 -24.73 3.90
N ALA A 455 1.66 -23.72 3.46
CA ALA A 455 2.84 -23.23 4.19
C ALA A 455 2.46 -22.59 5.54
N ILE A 456 1.31 -21.91 5.62
CA ILE A 456 0.74 -21.41 6.88
C ILE A 456 0.32 -22.59 7.76
N GLU A 457 -0.41 -23.57 7.23
CA GLU A 457 -0.87 -24.74 8.00
C GLU A 457 0.32 -25.54 8.57
N ARG A 458 1.36 -25.82 7.76
CA ARG A 458 2.61 -26.46 8.21
C ARG A 458 3.35 -25.64 9.28
N LYS A 459 3.41 -24.30 9.16
CA LYS A 459 4.10 -23.43 10.14
C LYS A 459 3.38 -23.32 11.50
N PHE A 460 2.07 -23.60 11.55
CA PHE A 460 1.27 -23.51 12.78
C PHE A 460 0.76 -24.86 13.30
N SER A 461 0.88 -25.95 12.54
CA SER A 461 0.75 -27.31 13.08
C SER A 461 1.98 -27.66 13.92
N ARG A 462 1.81 -28.44 14.99
CA ARG A 462 2.92 -28.86 15.88
C ARG A 462 3.72 -30.05 15.32
N GLN A 463 3.70 -30.26 14.00
CA GLN A 463 4.41 -31.34 13.32
C GLN A 463 5.73 -30.79 12.76
N GLN A 464 6.67 -30.46 13.65
CA GLN A 464 8.02 -30.04 13.25
C GLN A 464 8.95 -31.23 12.92
N ASP A 465 8.55 -32.47 13.25
CA ASP A 465 9.42 -33.65 13.27
C ASP A 465 9.18 -34.63 12.11
N GLN A 466 8.61 -34.18 10.99
CA GLN A 466 8.59 -34.96 9.75
C GLN A 466 9.26 -34.18 8.63
N GLU A 467 10.48 -34.60 8.29
CA GLU A 467 11.18 -34.29 7.03
C GLU A 467 10.47 -34.97 5.84
N SER A 468 9.15 -34.80 5.71
CA SER A 468 8.49 -34.97 4.42
C SER A 468 9.02 -33.88 3.50
N ASP A 469 9.42 -34.26 2.29
CA ASP A 469 10.08 -33.41 1.31
C ASP A 469 9.54 -31.97 1.32
N LEU A 470 10.47 -31.01 1.34
CA LEU A 470 10.16 -29.59 1.21
C LEU A 470 9.57 -29.35 -0.19
N GLU A 471 8.27 -29.61 -0.34
CA GLU A 471 7.47 -28.99 -1.38
C GLU A 471 7.56 -27.48 -1.16
N ASP A 472 8.49 -26.88 -1.90
CA ASP A 472 8.59 -25.45 -2.04
C ASP A 472 7.21 -24.89 -2.33
N ASN A 473 6.92 -23.76 -1.70
CA ASN A 473 5.65 -23.08 -1.81
C ASN A 473 5.58 -22.35 -3.17
N LYS A 474 5.55 -23.15 -4.25
CA LYS A 474 5.67 -22.75 -5.65
C LYS A 474 4.55 -21.77 -6.02
N PRO A 475 4.82 -20.80 -6.91
CA PRO A 475 3.77 -19.94 -7.43
C PRO A 475 2.74 -20.76 -8.22
N ALA A 476 1.46 -20.42 -8.07
CA ALA A 476 0.38 -20.91 -8.92
C ALA A 476 0.49 -20.36 -10.35
N VAL A 477 1.01 -19.14 -10.46
CA VAL A 477 1.17 -18.38 -11.70
C VAL A 477 2.43 -17.55 -11.65
N VAL A 478 3.17 -17.50 -12.76
CA VAL A 478 4.21 -16.50 -13.02
C VAL A 478 3.82 -15.74 -14.28
N VAL A 479 3.85 -14.41 -14.24
CA VAL A 479 3.61 -13.54 -15.39
C VAL A 479 4.90 -12.86 -15.77
N ASP A 480 5.26 -12.93 -17.05
CA ASP A 480 6.23 -12.03 -17.65
C ASP A 480 5.49 -10.94 -18.42
N CYS A 481 5.58 -9.70 -17.94
CA CYS A 481 4.96 -8.57 -18.62
C CYS A 481 5.78 -8.10 -19.83
N GLU A 482 7.05 -8.50 -19.98
CA GLU A 482 7.88 -8.11 -21.12
C GLU A 482 7.42 -8.82 -22.40
N THR A 483 7.27 -10.15 -22.35
CA THR A 483 6.63 -10.95 -23.43
C THR A 483 5.10 -10.92 -23.43
N ASN A 484 4.48 -10.39 -22.37
CA ASN A 484 3.02 -10.40 -22.15
C ASN A 484 2.43 -11.82 -22.01
N THR A 485 3.14 -12.69 -21.28
CA THR A 485 2.82 -14.11 -21.11
C THR A 485 2.48 -14.45 -19.65
N ILE A 486 1.38 -15.18 -19.44
CA ILE A 486 0.98 -15.74 -18.15
C ILE A 486 1.28 -17.24 -18.15
N TYR A 487 2.22 -17.69 -17.34
CA TYR A 487 2.53 -19.11 -17.11
C TYR A 487 1.71 -19.63 -15.93
N VAL A 488 0.75 -20.52 -16.22
CA VAL A 488 -0.15 -21.15 -15.26
C VAL A 488 0.42 -22.52 -14.88
N ILE A 489 0.87 -22.62 -13.63
CA ILE A 489 1.43 -23.85 -13.02
C ILE A 489 0.30 -24.62 -12.30
N SER A 490 -0.67 -23.91 -11.73
CA SER A 490 -1.87 -24.49 -11.13
C SER A 490 -3.13 -23.71 -11.52
N LEU A 491 -3.89 -24.24 -12.47
CA LEU A 491 -5.17 -23.65 -12.91
C LEU A 491 -6.19 -23.53 -11.76
N PRO A 492 -6.40 -24.53 -10.87
CA PRO A 492 -7.31 -24.38 -9.73
C PRO A 492 -6.90 -23.22 -8.80
N GLN A 493 -5.62 -23.11 -8.45
CA GLN A 493 -5.15 -22.03 -7.58
C GLN A 493 -5.20 -20.64 -8.26
N TYR A 494 -4.97 -20.58 -9.58
CA TYR A 494 -5.14 -19.34 -10.34
C TYR A 494 -6.60 -18.91 -10.38
N MET A 495 -7.51 -19.85 -10.63
CA MET A 495 -8.94 -19.61 -10.60
C MET A 495 -9.42 -19.15 -9.23
N ASP A 496 -8.98 -19.79 -8.13
CA ASP A 496 -9.24 -19.35 -6.75
C ASP A 496 -8.78 -17.90 -6.52
N PHE A 497 -7.60 -17.53 -7.01
CA PHE A 497 -7.09 -16.16 -6.92
C PHE A 497 -7.93 -15.18 -7.74
N ILE A 498 -8.31 -15.50 -8.97
CA ILE A 498 -9.17 -14.65 -9.81
C ILE A 498 -10.61 -14.57 -9.26
N ASN A 499 -11.12 -15.63 -8.62
CA ASN A 499 -12.41 -15.65 -7.92
C ASN A 499 -12.46 -14.62 -6.77
N GLN A 500 -11.33 -14.27 -6.14
CA GLN A 500 -11.30 -13.28 -5.05
C GLN A 500 -11.82 -11.90 -5.48
N SER A 501 -11.76 -11.55 -6.77
CA SER A 501 -12.37 -10.34 -7.32
C SER A 501 -13.89 -10.25 -7.09
N GLN A 502 -14.55 -11.38 -6.85
CA GLN A 502 -15.99 -11.49 -6.62
C GLN A 502 -16.38 -11.46 -5.14
N LEU A 503 -15.42 -11.26 -4.22
CA LEU A 503 -15.68 -11.26 -2.78
C LEU A 503 -16.71 -10.19 -2.37
N ASN A 504 -17.71 -10.63 -1.63
CA ASN A 504 -18.56 -9.79 -0.81
C ASN A 504 -17.74 -9.28 0.39
N THR A 505 -17.23 -8.06 0.32
CA THR A 505 -16.41 -7.47 1.39
C THR A 505 -17.19 -7.26 2.69
N LYS A 506 -18.52 -7.22 2.60
CA LYS A 506 -19.47 -7.06 3.71
C LYS A 506 -20.09 -8.39 4.17
N ALA A 507 -19.58 -9.53 3.69
CA ALA A 507 -20.08 -10.86 4.06
C ALA A 507 -20.21 -11.04 5.56
N THR A 508 -21.12 -11.94 5.99
CA THR A 508 -21.33 -12.28 7.40
C THR A 508 -21.18 -13.75 7.79
N SER A 509 -20.63 -14.56 6.91
CA SER A 509 -20.19 -15.92 7.20
C SER A 509 -19.28 -16.40 6.08
N ALA A 510 -18.62 -17.57 6.24
CA ALA A 510 -17.85 -18.15 5.15
C ALA A 510 -18.74 -18.45 3.92
N GLN A 511 -20.02 -18.77 4.18
CA GLN A 511 -21.08 -18.97 3.19
C GLN A 511 -21.34 -17.68 2.39
N GLU A 512 -21.36 -16.51 3.04
CA GLU A 512 -21.70 -15.23 2.41
C GLU A 512 -20.54 -14.56 1.65
N LEU A 513 -19.33 -15.14 1.67
CA LEU A 513 -18.13 -14.58 1.02
C LEU A 513 -18.33 -14.31 -0.48
N PHE A 514 -19.16 -15.10 -1.13
CA PHE A 514 -19.45 -15.02 -2.56
C PHE A 514 -20.96 -14.92 -2.83
N ASP A 515 -21.72 -14.37 -1.88
CA ASP A 515 -23.15 -14.11 -2.04
C ASP A 515 -23.44 -13.31 -3.31
N ASN A 516 -24.32 -13.83 -4.16
CA ASN A 516 -24.71 -13.27 -5.46
C ASN A 516 -23.58 -13.25 -6.53
N ALA A 517 -22.47 -13.97 -6.33
CA ALA A 517 -21.42 -14.16 -7.31
C ALA A 517 -21.40 -15.59 -7.86
N ASP A 518 -21.21 -15.73 -9.18
CA ASP A 518 -20.95 -17.04 -9.79
C ASP A 518 -19.46 -17.39 -9.68
N ILE A 519 -19.18 -18.30 -8.74
CA ILE A 519 -17.86 -18.91 -8.50
C ILE A 519 -17.78 -20.37 -9.00
N SER A 520 -18.72 -20.80 -9.86
CA SER A 520 -18.62 -22.10 -10.53
C SER A 520 -17.34 -22.21 -11.35
N ILE A 521 -16.88 -23.43 -11.60
CA ILE A 521 -15.65 -23.68 -12.38
C ILE A 521 -15.75 -23.09 -13.79
N GLY A 522 -16.94 -23.15 -14.43
CA GLY A 522 -17.18 -22.50 -15.71
C GLY A 522 -16.97 -20.98 -15.66
N ALA A 523 -17.65 -20.29 -14.73
CA ALA A 523 -17.51 -18.84 -14.57
C ALA A 523 -16.10 -18.42 -14.10
N GLY A 524 -15.44 -19.25 -13.29
CA GLY A 524 -14.05 -19.09 -12.87
C GLY A 524 -13.09 -19.16 -14.06
N THR A 525 -13.18 -20.22 -14.87
CA THR A 525 -12.35 -20.43 -16.05
C THR A 525 -12.59 -19.34 -17.10
N ALA A 526 -13.84 -18.98 -17.39
CA ALA A 526 -14.17 -17.87 -18.28
C ALA A 526 -13.54 -16.53 -17.83
N ARG A 527 -13.43 -16.30 -16.51
CA ARG A 527 -12.75 -15.12 -15.95
C ARG A 527 -11.22 -15.22 -15.96
N VAL A 528 -10.65 -16.43 -15.95
CA VAL A 528 -9.21 -16.70 -16.06
C VAL A 528 -8.68 -16.42 -17.48
N ILE A 529 -9.44 -16.78 -18.52
CA ILE A 529 -9.06 -16.59 -19.94
C ILE A 529 -9.71 -15.37 -20.60
N ASP A 530 -10.36 -14.48 -19.83
CA ASP A 530 -11.18 -13.37 -20.32
C ASP A 530 -10.39 -12.42 -21.26
N PRO A 531 -10.62 -12.46 -22.59
CA PRO A 531 -9.84 -11.67 -23.54
C PRO A 531 -10.15 -10.17 -23.45
N THR A 532 -11.25 -9.79 -22.80
CA THR A 532 -11.58 -8.36 -22.57
C THR A 532 -10.70 -7.76 -21.48
N LYS A 533 -10.25 -8.58 -20.52
CA LYS A 533 -9.36 -8.20 -19.41
C LYS A 533 -7.88 -8.45 -19.72
N PHE A 534 -7.57 -9.57 -20.37
CA PHE A 534 -6.20 -10.01 -20.68
C PHE A 534 -5.88 -9.82 -22.17
N LYS A 535 -6.16 -8.62 -22.72
CA LYS A 535 -6.02 -8.32 -24.16
C LYS A 535 -4.64 -8.71 -24.71
N SER A 536 -4.62 -9.54 -25.76
CA SER A 536 -3.40 -10.04 -26.43
C SER A 536 -2.37 -10.68 -25.48
N VAL A 537 -2.81 -11.24 -24.37
CA VAL A 537 -1.97 -12.03 -23.45
C VAL A 537 -1.98 -13.47 -23.91
N LYS A 538 -0.78 -14.08 -23.96
CA LYS A 538 -0.64 -15.52 -24.13
C LYS A 538 -0.70 -16.19 -22.76
N ILE A 539 -1.66 -17.09 -22.55
CA ILE A 539 -1.78 -17.87 -21.31
C ILE A 539 -1.21 -19.26 -21.60
N VAL A 540 -0.08 -19.62 -21.00
CA VAL A 540 0.62 -20.90 -21.18
C VAL A 540 0.36 -21.80 -19.98
N PHE A 541 -0.08 -23.03 -20.21
CA PHE A 541 -0.21 -24.07 -19.18
C PHE A 541 1.07 -24.88 -19.12
N VAL A 542 1.63 -25.04 -17.92
CA VAL A 542 2.96 -25.63 -17.70
C VAL A 542 2.84 -26.95 -16.94
N ARG A 543 3.71 -27.92 -17.22
CA ARG A 543 3.79 -29.19 -16.47
C ARG A 543 3.96 -28.95 -14.95
N GLN A 544 3.43 -29.86 -14.12
CA GLN A 544 3.42 -29.70 -12.66
C GLN A 544 4.69 -30.20 -11.96
N ASP A 545 5.43 -31.10 -12.61
CA ASP A 545 6.67 -31.73 -12.11
C ASP A 545 7.89 -30.80 -12.14
N ILE A 546 7.77 -29.59 -12.72
CA ILE A 546 8.87 -28.63 -12.87
C ILE A 546 9.60 -28.34 -11.54
N SER A 547 10.92 -28.42 -11.58
CA SER A 547 11.81 -28.06 -10.46
C SER A 547 12.10 -26.56 -10.37
N SER A 548 11.87 -25.78 -11.45
CA SER A 548 12.14 -24.34 -11.49
C SER A 548 11.03 -23.53 -12.15
N THR A 549 10.76 -22.35 -11.61
CA THR A 549 9.81 -21.36 -12.15
C THR A 549 10.49 -20.14 -12.76
N ALA A 550 11.76 -20.27 -13.17
CA ALA A 550 12.41 -19.29 -14.03
C ALA A 550 11.70 -19.23 -15.41
N ILE A 551 11.56 -18.04 -16.01
CA ILE A 551 10.81 -17.86 -17.28
C ILE A 551 11.33 -18.80 -18.38
N ASN A 552 12.66 -18.89 -18.56
CA ASN A 552 13.31 -19.80 -19.50
C ASN A 552 12.95 -21.28 -19.30
N ASN A 553 12.60 -21.69 -18.07
CA ASN A 553 12.18 -23.05 -17.77
C ASN A 553 10.67 -23.23 -17.97
N LEU A 554 9.86 -22.22 -17.61
CA LEU A 554 8.42 -22.23 -17.82
C LEU A 554 8.07 -22.27 -19.33
N GLU A 555 8.80 -21.53 -20.16
CA GLU A 555 8.68 -21.57 -21.63
C GLU A 555 8.93 -22.96 -22.20
N LYS A 556 9.98 -23.65 -21.72
CA LYS A 556 10.36 -25.01 -22.20
C LYS A 556 9.39 -26.11 -21.77
N ASN A 557 8.61 -25.88 -20.71
CA ASN A 557 7.69 -26.87 -20.14
C ASN A 557 6.21 -26.50 -20.36
N GLY A 558 5.93 -25.55 -21.27
CA GLY A 558 4.58 -25.20 -21.70
C GLY A 558 3.97 -26.28 -22.60
N VAL A 559 2.84 -26.87 -22.20
CA VAL A 559 2.18 -27.99 -22.89
C VAL A 559 0.97 -27.57 -23.73
N ALA A 560 0.34 -26.46 -23.36
CA ALA A 560 -0.75 -25.86 -24.10
C ALA A 560 -0.76 -24.34 -23.88
N SER A 561 -1.43 -23.61 -24.76
CA SER A 561 -1.66 -22.17 -24.56
C SER A 561 -3.02 -21.72 -25.06
N VAL A 562 -3.55 -20.67 -24.44
CA VAL A 562 -4.71 -19.90 -24.90
C VAL A 562 -4.25 -18.51 -25.30
N GLU A 563 -4.55 -18.11 -26.53
CA GLU A 563 -4.29 -16.78 -27.06
C GLU A 563 -5.51 -16.36 -27.89
N ASP A 564 -6.00 -15.13 -27.68
CA ASP A 564 -7.24 -14.58 -28.26
C ASP A 564 -8.47 -15.53 -28.21
N GLY A 565 -8.55 -16.34 -27.15
CA GLY A 565 -9.64 -17.29 -26.89
C GLY A 565 -9.50 -18.66 -27.55
N VAL A 566 -8.42 -18.92 -28.29
CA VAL A 566 -8.15 -20.19 -28.97
C VAL A 566 -7.18 -21.04 -28.14
N LEU A 567 -7.60 -22.25 -27.77
CA LEU A 567 -6.72 -23.26 -27.15
C LEU A 567 -5.86 -23.94 -28.24
N SER A 568 -4.55 -23.95 -28.04
CA SER A 568 -3.56 -24.67 -28.85
C SER A 568 -2.73 -25.57 -27.94
N VAL A 569 -2.86 -26.90 -28.12
CA VAL A 569 -2.05 -27.90 -27.41
C VAL A 569 -0.77 -28.16 -28.20
N SER A 570 0.38 -28.08 -27.55
CA SER A 570 1.71 -28.33 -28.13
C SER A 570 2.34 -29.65 -27.66
N ASP A 571 1.82 -30.23 -26.58
CA ASP A 571 2.22 -31.51 -26.00
C ASP A 571 0.97 -32.20 -25.44
N GLU A 572 0.45 -33.20 -26.18
CA GLU A 572 -0.80 -33.90 -25.85
C GLU A 572 -0.66 -34.74 -24.56
N GLU A 573 0.48 -35.41 -24.36
CA GLU A 573 0.71 -36.27 -23.18
C GLU A 573 0.77 -35.42 -21.91
N GLY A 574 1.54 -34.32 -21.93
CA GLY A 574 1.59 -33.38 -20.81
C GLY A 574 0.27 -32.65 -20.55
N PHE A 575 -0.53 -32.39 -21.58
CA PHE A 575 -1.85 -31.77 -21.41
C PHE A 575 -2.89 -32.73 -20.81
N GLU A 576 -2.90 -34.00 -21.22
CA GLU A 576 -3.75 -35.01 -20.60
C GLU A 576 -3.33 -35.33 -19.15
N GLU A 577 -2.04 -35.24 -18.81
CA GLU A 577 -1.59 -35.30 -17.40
C GLU A 577 -2.20 -34.14 -16.57
N LEU A 578 -2.10 -32.90 -17.06
CA LEU A 578 -2.71 -31.74 -16.39
C LEU A 578 -4.24 -31.90 -16.24
N LYS A 579 -4.90 -32.43 -17.28
CA LYS A 579 -6.33 -32.72 -17.28
C LYS A 579 -6.67 -33.79 -16.23
N SER A 580 -5.88 -34.84 -16.11
CA SER A 580 -6.08 -35.90 -15.11
C SER A 580 -5.99 -35.37 -13.66
N ASN A 581 -5.14 -34.37 -13.42
CA ASN A 581 -4.95 -33.74 -12.11
C ASN A 581 -6.01 -32.69 -11.76
N ALA A 582 -6.75 -32.14 -12.75
CA ALA A 582 -7.80 -31.14 -12.52
C ALA A 582 -8.94 -31.21 -13.56
N PRO A 583 -9.65 -32.35 -13.70
CA PRO A 583 -10.48 -32.65 -14.88
C PRO A 583 -11.58 -31.61 -15.12
N GLU A 584 -12.36 -31.28 -14.09
CA GLU A 584 -13.46 -30.30 -14.19
C GLU A 584 -12.99 -28.91 -14.66
N HIS A 585 -11.73 -28.54 -14.39
CA HIS A 585 -11.17 -27.24 -14.77
C HIS A 585 -10.72 -27.22 -16.22
N PHE A 586 -10.09 -28.29 -16.69
CA PHE A 586 -9.64 -28.41 -18.09
C PHE A 586 -10.81 -28.72 -19.04
N GLU A 587 -11.82 -29.48 -18.62
CA GLU A 587 -13.10 -29.60 -19.36
C GLU A 587 -13.82 -28.24 -19.52
N ALA A 588 -13.80 -27.39 -18.48
CA ALA A 588 -14.31 -26.03 -18.57
C ALA A 588 -13.47 -25.17 -19.52
N LEU A 589 -12.13 -25.31 -19.50
CA LEU A 589 -11.21 -24.59 -20.38
C LEU A 589 -11.48 -24.91 -21.86
N GLU A 590 -11.62 -26.19 -22.18
CA GLU A 590 -12.00 -26.67 -23.52
C GLU A 590 -13.35 -26.07 -23.93
N ARG A 591 -14.35 -26.11 -23.05
CA ARG A 591 -15.71 -25.60 -23.33
C ARG A 591 -15.73 -24.09 -23.61
N GLU A 592 -15.07 -23.28 -22.79
CA GLU A 592 -15.09 -21.81 -22.91
C GLU A 592 -14.29 -21.33 -24.14
N THR A 593 -13.19 -22.02 -24.49
CA THR A 593 -12.42 -21.71 -25.71
C THR A 593 -13.19 -22.11 -26.97
N HIS A 594 -13.87 -23.27 -27.00
CA HIS A 594 -14.75 -23.64 -28.11
C HIS A 594 -15.93 -22.66 -28.30
N GLN A 595 -16.55 -22.18 -27.21
CA GLN A 595 -17.59 -21.15 -27.29
C GLN A 595 -17.08 -19.80 -27.79
N SER A 596 -15.83 -19.44 -27.47
CA SER A 596 -15.20 -18.20 -27.92
C SER A 596 -14.99 -18.20 -29.44
N VAL A 597 -14.51 -19.31 -30.01
CA VAL A 597 -14.37 -19.49 -31.47
C VAL A 597 -15.71 -19.36 -32.22
N LEU A 598 -16.82 -19.74 -31.59
CA LEU A 598 -18.18 -19.62 -32.14
C LEU A 598 -18.79 -18.22 -32.06
N ARG A 599 -18.16 -17.27 -31.33
CA ARG A 599 -18.60 -15.85 -31.24
C ARG A 599 -17.78 -14.89 -32.11
N VAL A 600 -16.69 -15.37 -32.70
CA VAL A 600 -15.78 -14.60 -33.57
C VAL A 600 -16.01 -14.90 -35.06
N LYS A 601 -16.88 -15.87 -35.36
CA LYS A 601 -17.49 -16.10 -36.69
C LYS A 601 -18.86 -15.45 -36.78
#